data_AF-A0A316HT41-F1
#
_entry.id   AF-A0A316HT41-F1
#
_cell.length_a   1.000
_cell.length_b   1.000
_cell.length_c   1.000
_cell.angle_alpha   90.00
_cell.angle_beta   90.00
_cell.angle_gamma   90.00
#
_symmetry.space_group_name_H-M   'P 1'
#
loop_
_entity.id
_entity.type
_entity.pdbx_description
1 polymer ?
#
loop_
_entity_poly.entity_id
_entity_poly.type
_entity_poly.pdbx_seq_one_letter_code
_entity_poly.pdbx_strand_id
1 'polypeptide(L)'
;MTSAENSVTKEGMEAAAARMEQALRTVNSEKEQVDASVSRLFGTFTGDAATTYRMAMKGWYDNVDTINQALNEMINIMRQGAQTVSMTATNTHAEAEEGLRLMNSTAATGLSGL
;
A
#
# COMPACT_ATOMS: atom_id res chain seq x y z
N MET A 1 5.77 26.61 -13.05
CA MET A 1 5.51 25.67 -11.94
C MET A 1 5.11 24.35 -12.56
N THR A 2 6.10 23.51 -12.81
CA THR A 2 5.96 22.27 -13.58
C THR A 2 5.42 21.17 -12.69
N SER A 3 4.33 20.58 -13.14
CA SER A 3 3.66 19.39 -12.62
C SER A 3 4.51 18.10 -12.79
N ALA A 4 5.83 18.24 -12.73
CA ALA A 4 6.77 17.13 -12.73
C ALA A 4 6.99 16.74 -11.26
N GLU A 5 6.72 15.49 -10.92
CA GLU A 5 7.19 14.89 -9.68
C GLU A 5 6.45 15.32 -8.39
N ASN A 6 5.13 15.10 -8.32
CA ASN A 6 4.62 14.34 -7.15
C ASN A 6 5.15 12.91 -7.26
N SER A 7 6.47 12.78 -7.39
CA SER A 7 7.19 11.53 -7.42
C SER A 7 6.69 10.76 -6.22
N VAL A 8 6.54 9.48 -6.43
CA VAL A 8 6.04 8.57 -5.44
C VAL A 8 7.11 8.50 -4.34
N THR A 9 7.18 9.52 -3.48
CA THR A 9 8.16 9.57 -2.42
C THR A 9 7.83 8.44 -1.47
N LYS A 10 8.85 7.95 -0.76
CA LYS A 10 8.67 6.90 0.25
C LYS A 10 7.49 7.25 1.17
N GLU A 11 7.41 8.51 1.60
CA GLU A 11 6.35 9.04 2.47
C GLU A 11 4.98 9.01 1.79
N GLY A 12 4.90 9.33 0.50
CA GLY A 12 3.66 9.25 -0.28
C GLY A 12 3.13 7.82 -0.39
N MET A 13 4.02 6.85 -0.65
CA MET A 13 3.67 5.43 -0.70
C MET A 13 3.25 4.90 0.67
N GLU A 14 3.99 5.23 1.73
CA GLU A 14 3.65 4.84 3.10
C GLU A 14 2.30 5.44 3.55
N ALA A 15 2.04 6.71 3.22
CA ALA A 15 0.76 7.34 3.50
C ALA A 15 -0.39 6.70 2.72
N ALA A 16 -0.17 6.31 1.46
CA ALA A 16 -1.16 5.58 0.68
C ALA A 16 -1.44 4.19 1.29
N ALA A 17 -0.40 3.44 1.67
CA ALA A 17 -0.53 2.16 2.35
C ALA A 17 -1.33 2.29 3.65
N ALA A 18 -1.04 3.29 4.49
CA ALA A 18 -1.76 3.54 5.73
C ALA A 18 -3.26 3.83 5.51
N ARG A 19 -3.61 4.57 4.46
CA ARG A 19 -5.03 4.82 4.09
C ARG A 19 -5.72 3.53 3.64
N MET A 20 -5.04 2.69 2.87
CA MET A 20 -5.58 1.40 2.43
C MET A 20 -5.74 0.43 3.61
N GLU A 21 -4.82 0.43 4.57
CA GLU A 21 -4.98 -0.33 5.82
C GLU A 21 -6.17 0.14 6.63
N GLN A 22 -6.44 1.46 6.66
CA GLN A 22 -7.64 1.98 7.30
C GLN A 22 -8.90 1.52 6.58
N ALA A 23 -8.93 1.56 5.25
CA ALA A 23 -10.05 1.04 4.47
C ALA A 23 -10.27 -0.46 4.74
N LEU A 24 -9.19 -1.25 4.81
CA LEU A 24 -9.25 -2.68 5.14
C LEU A 24 -9.86 -2.93 6.53
N ARG A 25 -9.46 -2.14 7.54
CA ARG A 25 -10.07 -2.21 8.88
C ARG A 25 -11.56 -1.89 8.85
N THR A 26 -11.96 -0.87 8.10
CA THR A 26 -13.38 -0.50 7.94
C THR A 26 -14.17 -1.64 7.28
N VAL A 27 -13.68 -2.20 6.18
CA VAL A 27 -14.34 -3.32 5.48
C VAL A 27 -14.52 -4.53 6.42
N ASN A 28 -13.50 -4.87 7.21
CA ASN A 28 -13.60 -5.98 8.17
C ASN A 28 -14.62 -5.69 9.29
N SER A 29 -14.63 -4.47 9.83
CA SER A 29 -15.64 -4.07 10.82
C SER A 29 -17.06 -4.12 10.26
N GLU A 30 -17.26 -3.63 9.03
CA GLU A 30 -18.56 -3.70 8.36
C GLU A 30 -18.98 -5.16 8.07
N LYS A 31 -18.03 -6.01 7.68
CA LYS A 31 -18.23 -7.45 7.54
C LYS A 31 -18.78 -8.08 8.82
N GLU A 32 -18.15 -7.80 9.95
CA GLU A 32 -18.59 -8.29 11.26
C GLU A 32 -20.00 -7.81 11.63
N GLN A 33 -20.33 -6.54 11.36
CA GLN A 33 -21.65 -5.98 11.64
C GLN A 33 -22.76 -6.61 10.79
N VAL A 34 -22.48 -6.87 9.51
CA VAL A 34 -23.42 -7.57 8.63
C VAL A 34 -23.59 -9.01 9.11
N ASP A 35 -22.51 -9.71 9.45
CA ASP A 35 -22.55 -11.10 9.91
C ASP A 35 -23.39 -11.27 11.19
N ALA A 36 -23.24 -10.34 12.14
CA ALA A 36 -24.05 -10.30 13.36
C ALA A 36 -25.54 -10.00 13.08
N SER A 37 -25.85 -9.22 12.05
CA SER A 37 -27.22 -8.89 11.66
C SER A 37 -27.89 -10.04 10.92
N VAL A 38 -27.16 -10.69 10.01
CA VAL A 38 -27.59 -11.84 9.23
C VAL A 38 -27.82 -13.06 10.12
N SER A 39 -26.93 -13.32 11.06
CA SER A 39 -27.08 -14.44 12.01
C SER A 39 -28.37 -14.34 12.83
N ARG A 40 -28.77 -13.12 13.22
CA ARG A 40 -30.05 -12.87 13.90
C ARG A 40 -31.25 -13.11 12.99
N LEU A 41 -31.14 -12.69 11.72
CA LEU A 41 -32.20 -12.89 10.72
C LEU A 41 -32.42 -14.38 10.41
N PHE A 42 -31.35 -15.16 10.26
CA PHE A 42 -31.45 -16.57 9.85
C PHE A 42 -32.04 -17.52 10.89
N GLY A 43 -32.07 -17.12 12.16
CA GLY A 43 -32.75 -17.91 13.19
C GLY A 43 -34.27 -18.00 13.00
N THR A 44 -34.88 -17.03 12.32
CA THR A 44 -36.34 -16.93 12.18
C THR A 44 -36.81 -16.74 10.73
N PHE A 45 -35.89 -16.44 9.81
CA PHE A 45 -36.19 -16.22 8.39
C PHE A 45 -36.05 -17.52 7.58
N THR A 46 -37.19 -18.04 7.12
CA THR A 46 -37.31 -19.29 6.36
C THR A 46 -38.13 -19.12 5.08
N GLY A 47 -38.06 -20.08 4.16
CA GLY A 47 -38.78 -20.06 2.87
C GLY A 47 -37.91 -19.59 1.70
N ASP A 48 -38.50 -19.48 0.50
CA ASP A 48 -37.76 -19.20 -0.75
C ASP A 48 -37.05 -17.84 -0.76
N ALA A 49 -37.66 -16.83 -0.11
CA ALA A 49 -37.04 -15.53 0.10
C ALA A 49 -35.77 -15.62 0.96
N ALA A 50 -35.78 -16.48 2.00
CA ALA A 50 -34.62 -16.73 2.84
C ALA A 50 -33.49 -17.43 2.08
N THR A 51 -33.82 -18.40 1.23
CA THR A 51 -32.84 -19.06 0.36
C THR A 51 -32.19 -18.07 -0.61
N THR A 52 -33.00 -17.23 -1.26
CA THR A 52 -32.50 -16.20 -2.20
C THR A 52 -31.60 -15.19 -1.50
N TYR A 53 -32.01 -14.73 -0.32
CA TYR A 53 -31.20 -13.81 0.48
C TYR A 53 -29.88 -14.46 0.93
N ARG A 54 -29.89 -15.74 1.35
CA ARG A 54 -28.67 -16.49 1.71
C ARG A 54 -27.68 -16.57 0.53
N MET A 55 -28.18 -16.81 -0.68
CA MET A 55 -27.34 -16.81 -1.88
C MET A 55 -26.72 -15.43 -2.15
N ALA A 56 -27.53 -14.37 -2.08
CA ALA A 56 -27.04 -13.01 -2.26
C ALA A 56 -25.99 -12.65 -1.19
N MET A 57 -26.22 -13.07 0.06
CA MET A 57 -25.28 -12.86 1.16
C MET A 57 -23.96 -13.62 0.95
N LYS A 58 -24.03 -14.87 0.45
CA LYS A 58 -22.83 -15.59 0.04
C LYS A 58 -22.03 -14.80 -1.01
N GLY A 59 -22.69 -14.33 -2.06
CA GLY A 59 -22.03 -13.52 -3.10
C GLY A 59 -21.44 -12.22 -2.55
N TRP A 60 -22.10 -11.61 -1.57
CA TRP A 60 -21.57 -10.45 -0.87
C TRP A 60 -20.29 -10.77 -0.07
N TYR A 61 -20.26 -11.86 0.70
CA TYR A 61 -19.04 -12.28 1.41
C TYR A 61 -17.88 -12.56 0.45
N ASP A 62 -18.14 -13.26 -0.66
CA ASP A 62 -17.12 -13.56 -1.67
C ASP A 62 -16.54 -12.25 -2.27
N ASN A 63 -17.38 -11.22 -2.47
CA ASN A 63 -16.93 -9.90 -2.92
C ASN A 63 -16.11 -9.15 -1.86
N VAL A 64 -16.49 -9.24 -0.57
CA VAL A 64 -15.74 -8.63 0.52
C VAL A 64 -14.35 -9.27 0.64
N ASP A 65 -14.26 -10.59 0.51
CA ASP A 65 -12.98 -11.30 0.52
C ASP A 65 -12.10 -10.86 -0.66
N THR A 66 -12.69 -10.64 -1.84
CA THR A 66 -11.99 -10.10 -3.01
C THR A 66 -11.45 -8.69 -2.75
N ILE A 67 -12.26 -7.80 -2.15
CA ILE A 67 -11.83 -6.45 -1.77
C ILE A 67 -10.68 -6.51 -0.76
N ASN A 68 -10.78 -7.38 0.24
CA ASN A 68 -9.73 -7.57 1.24
C ASN A 68 -8.42 -8.04 0.61
N GLN A 69 -8.47 -8.97 -0.34
CA GLN A 69 -7.30 -9.44 -1.07
C GLN A 69 -6.66 -8.30 -1.88
N ALA A 70 -7.47 -7.56 -2.65
CA ALA A 70 -6.99 -6.44 -3.46
C ALA A 70 -6.35 -5.34 -2.61
N LEU A 71 -6.96 -4.97 -1.47
CA LEU A 71 -6.41 -3.98 -0.55
C LEU A 71 -5.06 -4.44 0.02
N ASN A 72 -4.94 -5.70 0.43
CA ASN A 72 -3.67 -6.25 0.92
C ASN A 72 -2.59 -6.25 -0.16
N GLU A 73 -2.93 -6.61 -1.40
CA GLU A 73 -2.00 -6.56 -2.53
C GLU A 73 -1.50 -5.13 -2.78
N MET A 74 -2.41 -4.14 -2.81
CA MET A 74 -2.03 -2.74 -3.00
C MET A 74 -1.14 -2.21 -1.86
N ILE A 75 -1.43 -2.59 -0.61
CA ILE A 75 -0.59 -2.26 0.55
C ILE A 75 0.82 -2.83 0.37
N ASN A 76 0.92 -4.10 -0.04
CA ASN A 76 2.21 -4.76 -0.26
C ASN A 76 3.00 -4.08 -1.38
N ILE A 77 2.36 -3.76 -2.51
CA ILE A 77 2.99 -3.06 -3.63
C ILE A 77 3.52 -1.69 -3.19
N MET A 78 2.73 -0.90 -2.45
CA MET A 78 3.16 0.41 -1.96
C MET A 78 4.35 0.30 -1.01
N ARG A 79 4.34 -0.65 -0.08
CA ARG A 79 5.44 -0.86 0.87
C ARG A 79 6.73 -1.32 0.16
N GLN A 80 6.62 -2.23 -0.81
CA GLN A 80 7.75 -2.68 -1.62
C GLN A 80 8.33 -1.55 -2.47
N GLY A 81 7.46 -0.72 -3.06
CA GLY A 81 7.87 0.48 -3.78
C GLY A 81 8.63 1.45 -2.87
N ALA A 82 8.12 1.68 -1.65
CA ALA A 82 8.73 2.60 -0.69
C ALA A 82 10.13 2.13 -0.27
N GLN A 83 10.30 0.83 -0.07
CA GLN A 83 11.62 0.21 0.19
C GLN A 83 12.57 0.39 -0.99
N THR A 84 12.09 0.17 -2.21
CA THR A 84 12.90 0.33 -3.43
C THR A 84 13.38 1.77 -3.59
N VAL A 85 12.50 2.75 -3.40
CA VAL A 85 12.86 4.18 -3.43
C VAL A 85 13.90 4.51 -2.35
N SER A 86 13.73 3.97 -1.13
CA SER A 86 14.70 4.17 -0.03
C SER A 86 16.08 3.60 -0.36
N MET A 87 16.15 2.43 -0.99
CA MET A 87 17.41 1.79 -1.38
C MET A 87 18.11 2.58 -2.49
N THR A 88 17.38 2.96 -3.52
CA THR A 88 17.94 3.74 -4.64
C THR A 88 18.46 5.08 -4.15
N ALA A 89 17.71 5.80 -3.30
CA ALA A 89 18.18 7.06 -2.74
C ALA A 89 19.49 6.89 -1.96
N THR A 90 19.60 5.83 -1.14
CA THR A 90 20.82 5.53 -0.38
C THR A 90 22.01 5.26 -1.31
N ASN A 91 21.82 4.46 -2.36
CA ASN A 91 22.88 4.15 -3.32
C ASN A 91 23.33 5.40 -4.10
N THR A 92 22.39 6.22 -4.57
CA THR A 92 22.70 7.48 -5.26
C THR A 92 23.49 8.43 -4.36
N HIS A 93 23.14 8.55 -3.08
CA HIS A 93 23.90 9.37 -2.14
C HIS A 93 25.32 8.83 -1.92
N ALA A 94 25.49 7.52 -1.78
CA ALA A 94 26.80 6.90 -1.61
C ALA A 94 27.70 7.13 -2.84
N GLU A 95 27.17 6.93 -4.04
CA GLU A 95 27.89 7.19 -5.31
C GLU A 95 28.25 8.67 -5.47
N ALA A 96 27.33 9.57 -5.11
CA ALA A 96 27.58 11.02 -5.16
C ALA A 96 28.70 11.45 -4.18
N GLU A 97 28.71 10.91 -2.96
CA GLU A 97 29.80 11.15 -2.00
C GLU A 97 31.13 10.60 -2.50
N GLU A 98 31.14 9.41 -3.09
CA GLU A 98 32.34 8.80 -3.66
C GLU A 98 32.89 9.64 -4.82
N GLY A 99 32.02 10.08 -5.73
CA GLY A 99 32.38 10.99 -6.83
C GLY A 99 32.96 12.32 -6.32
N LEU A 100 32.35 12.93 -5.30
CA LEU A 100 32.87 14.14 -4.66
C LEU A 100 34.26 13.93 -4.04
N ARG A 101 34.48 12.80 -3.35
CA ARG A 101 35.80 12.45 -2.79
C ARG A 101 36.84 12.25 -3.89
N LEU A 102 36.49 11.56 -4.97
CA LEU A 102 37.38 11.34 -6.11
C LEU A 102 37.77 12.67 -6.77
N MET A 103 36.80 13.55 -7.02
CA MET A 103 37.04 14.89 -7.57
C MET A 103 37.95 15.73 -6.67
N ASN A 104 37.73 15.72 -5.35
CA ASN A 104 38.56 16.46 -4.41
C ASN A 104 40.01 15.92 -4.35
N SER A 105 40.20 14.60 -4.41
CA SER A 105 41.53 13.98 -4.48
C SER A 105 42.28 14.29 -5.78
N THR A 106 41.55 14.39 -6.89
CA THR A 106 42.13 14.71 -8.21
C THR A 106 42.53 16.18 -8.28
N ALA A 107 41.72 17.08 -7.70
CA ALA A 107 42.03 18.51 -7.61
C ALA A 107 43.27 18.81 -6.74
N ALA A 108 43.47 18.08 -5.64
CA ALA A 108 44.65 18.22 -4.78
C ALA A 108 45.96 17.76 -5.48
N THR A 109 45.85 16.78 -6.38
CA THR A 109 47.01 16.22 -7.10
C THR A 109 47.38 17.05 -8.33
N GLY A 110 46.41 17.68 -8.99
CA GLY A 110 46.63 18.52 -10.19
C GLY A 110 47.21 19.92 -9.93
N LEU A 111 47.06 20.46 -8.71
CA LEU A 111 47.59 21.78 -8.33
C LEU A 111 48.97 21.74 -7.65
N SER A 112 49.48 20.56 -7.28
CA SER A 112 50.81 20.40 -6.67
C SER A 112 51.93 20.18 -7.70
N GLY A 113 51.63 20.25 -9.00
CA GLY A 113 52.56 19.98 -10.10
C GLY A 113 52.84 21.17 -11.04
N LEU A 114 52.41 22.38 -10.68
CA LEU A 114 52.77 23.64 -11.34
C LEU A 114 53.59 24.51 -10.38
#